data_AF-A0AAN7YG75-F1
#
_entry.id   AF-A0AAN7YG75-F1
#
_cell.length_a   1.000
_cell.length_b   1.000
_cell.length_c   1.000
_cell.angle_alpha   90.00
_cell.angle_beta   90.00
_cell.angle_gamma   90.00
#
_symmetry.space_group_name_H-M   'P 1'
#
loop_
_entity.id
_entity.type
_entity.pdbx_description
1 polymer ?
#
loop_
_entity_poly.entity_id
_entity_poly.type
_entity_poly.pdbx_seq_one_letter_code
_entity_poly.pdbx_strand_id
1 'polypeptide(L)'
;MTFTNGKVWDMPGEDLTEIFRANVVTAQILTADCVDLLKRGSAKKIVNISTTLGSMTQVHKYSWASNYSYKISKAAMNMLTAQYAIGLGQEGFTTISVTPGWLKTDMGSSQADLDVEVGVAAVVDIILRSTVEQNGKFLNIKVDGWENAEGPNQYDGAEVPW
;
A
#
# COMPACT_ATOMS: atom_id res chain seq x y z
N MET A 1 5.16 -11.86 -8.28
CA MET A 1 6.05 -11.14 -7.34
C MET A 1 7.43 -11.75 -7.49
N THR A 2 8.46 -10.93 -7.68
CA THR A 2 9.84 -11.43 -7.82
C THR A 2 10.49 -11.57 -6.45
N PHE A 3 11.08 -12.73 -6.19
CA PHE A 3 11.86 -13.00 -4.99
C PHE A 3 13.34 -13.03 -5.35
N THR A 4 14.17 -12.37 -4.56
CA THR A 4 15.61 -12.46 -4.74
C THR A 4 16.12 -13.76 -4.13
N ASN A 5 16.83 -14.54 -4.94
CA ASN A 5 17.57 -15.71 -4.46
C ASN A 5 18.88 -15.24 -3.84
N GLY A 6 19.04 -15.40 -2.52
CA GLY A 6 20.25 -14.99 -1.81
C GLY A 6 20.04 -13.78 -0.91
N LYS A 7 20.98 -12.83 -0.96
CA LYS A 7 21.03 -11.63 -0.12
C LYS A 7 20.55 -10.41 -0.91
N VAL A 8 20.37 -9.29 -0.24
CA VAL A 8 19.88 -8.05 -0.87
C VAL A 8 20.78 -7.54 -2.00
N TRP A 9 22.09 -7.75 -1.92
CA TRP A 9 23.04 -7.37 -2.99
C TRP A 9 23.00 -8.31 -4.20
N ASP A 10 22.30 -9.44 -4.13
CA ASP A 10 22.08 -10.36 -5.26
C ASP A 10 20.82 -9.97 -6.06
N MET A 11 20.09 -8.93 -5.64
CA MET A 11 18.91 -8.43 -6.34
C MET A 11 19.32 -7.81 -7.69
N PRO A 12 18.82 -8.30 -8.82
CA PRO A 12 19.04 -7.67 -10.12
C PRO A 12 18.52 -6.22 -10.14
N GLY A 13 19.29 -5.31 -10.76
CA GLY A 13 18.87 -3.92 -10.92
C GLY A 13 17.62 -3.79 -11.79
N GLU A 14 17.43 -4.73 -12.71
CA GLU A 14 16.28 -4.84 -13.61
C GLU A 14 14.99 -5.11 -12.81
N ASP A 15 15.03 -6.04 -11.84
CA ASP A 15 13.88 -6.33 -10.97
C ASP A 15 13.40 -5.07 -10.24
N LEU A 16 14.34 -4.26 -9.75
CA LEU A 16 14.04 -3.00 -9.09
C LEU A 16 13.46 -1.99 -10.09
N THR A 17 14.06 -1.87 -11.27
CA THR A 17 13.61 -0.91 -12.29
C THR A 17 12.19 -1.22 -12.79
N GLU A 18 11.92 -2.49 -13.10
CA GLU A 18 10.61 -2.95 -13.59
C GLU A 18 9.52 -2.75 -12.53
N ILE A 19 9.76 -3.17 -11.29
CA ILE A 19 8.75 -3.04 -10.23
C ILE A 19 8.50 -1.58 -9.87
N PHE A 20 9.53 -0.71 -9.90
CA PHE A 20 9.37 0.72 -9.62
C PHE A 20 8.57 1.40 -10.73
N ARG A 21 8.79 1.01 -11.99
CA ARG A 21 8.02 1.49 -13.13
C ARG A 21 6.54 1.12 -13.00
N ALA A 22 6.27 -0.14 -12.71
CA ALA A 22 4.90 -0.65 -12.57
C ALA A 22 4.19 -0.03 -11.36
N ASN A 23 4.81 -0.07 -10.18
CA ASN A 23 4.14 0.36 -8.95
C ASN A 23 4.14 1.88 -8.78
N VAL A 24 5.25 2.57 -9.01
CA VAL A 24 5.41 3.98 -8.59
C VAL A 24 5.24 4.93 -9.77
N VAL A 25 6.01 4.73 -10.84
CA VAL A 25 6.01 5.65 -11.99
C VAL A 25 4.64 5.69 -12.66
N THR A 26 4.01 4.53 -12.86
CA THR A 26 2.68 4.47 -13.49
C THR A 26 1.61 5.16 -12.63
N ALA A 27 1.68 5.02 -11.29
CA ALA A 27 0.76 5.70 -10.40
C ALA A 27 0.95 7.22 -10.39
N GLN A 28 2.20 7.69 -10.44
CA GLN A 28 2.52 9.11 -10.60
C GLN A 28 1.95 9.67 -11.91
N ILE A 29 2.19 8.98 -13.05
CA ILE A 29 1.68 9.41 -14.36
C ILE A 29 0.15 9.49 -14.34
N LEU A 30 -0.52 8.42 -13.93
CA LEU A 30 -1.98 8.37 -13.88
C LEU A 30 -2.55 9.47 -12.99
N THR A 31 -1.98 9.65 -11.79
CA THR A 31 -2.46 10.66 -10.85
C THR A 31 -2.25 12.07 -11.40
N ALA A 32 -1.07 12.36 -11.96
CA ALA A 32 -0.78 13.66 -12.58
C ALA A 32 -1.73 13.97 -13.75
N ASP A 33 -1.98 13.00 -14.63
CA ASP A 33 -2.85 13.18 -15.79
C ASP A 33 -4.34 13.35 -15.39
N CYS A 34 -4.75 12.76 -14.27
CA CYS A 34 -6.13 12.77 -13.80
C CYS A 34 -6.43 13.85 -12.75
N VAL A 35 -5.42 14.52 -12.16
CA VAL A 35 -5.63 15.40 -11.01
C VAL A 35 -6.61 16.53 -11.30
N ASP A 36 -6.56 17.12 -12.50
CA ASP A 36 -7.47 18.19 -12.90
C ASP A 36 -8.91 17.73 -13.09
N LEU A 37 -9.12 16.44 -13.41
CA LEU A 37 -10.45 15.83 -13.43
C LEU A 37 -10.94 15.58 -12.01
N LEU A 38 -10.06 15.07 -11.13
CA LEU A 38 -10.39 14.84 -9.72
C LEU A 38 -10.74 16.15 -9.00
N LYS A 39 -10.08 17.26 -9.32
CA LYS A 39 -10.36 18.60 -8.76
C LYS A 39 -11.78 19.08 -9.06
N ARG A 40 -12.36 18.66 -10.20
CA ARG A 40 -13.75 18.96 -10.60
C ARG A 40 -14.76 18.04 -9.91
N GLY A 41 -14.31 16.89 -9.41
CA GLY A 41 -15.15 15.95 -8.67
C GLY A 41 -15.35 16.38 -7.21
N SER A 42 -16.42 15.87 -6.59
CA SER A 42 -16.73 16.13 -5.19
C SER A 42 -16.04 15.16 -4.22
N ALA A 43 -15.68 13.95 -4.67
CA ALA A 43 -15.09 12.93 -3.81
C ALA A 43 -13.66 13.32 -3.36
N LYS A 44 -12.83 13.80 -4.29
CA LYS A 44 -11.44 14.24 -4.04
C LYS A 44 -10.59 13.23 -3.25
N LYS A 45 -10.65 11.95 -3.64
CA LYS A 45 -9.89 10.87 -3.01
C LYS A 45 -8.86 10.28 -3.96
N ILE A 46 -7.66 10.03 -3.45
CA ILE A 46 -6.62 9.24 -4.12
C ILE A 46 -6.23 8.13 -3.15
N VAL A 47 -6.38 6.87 -3.57
CA VAL A 47 -6.11 5.71 -2.72
C VAL A 47 -5.10 4.81 -3.40
N ASN A 48 -3.91 4.70 -2.80
CA ASN A 48 -2.84 3.88 -3.31
C ASN A 48 -2.78 2.55 -2.55
N ILE A 49 -2.86 1.44 -3.27
CA ILE A 49 -2.71 0.12 -2.67
C ILE A 49 -1.23 -0.12 -2.35
N SER A 50 -0.92 -0.22 -1.06
CA SER A 50 0.40 -0.45 -0.51
C SER A 50 0.45 -1.76 0.28
N THR A 51 1.41 -1.91 1.18
CA THR A 51 1.63 -3.10 2.00
C THR A 51 2.45 -2.74 3.22
N THR A 52 2.22 -3.40 4.35
CA THR A 52 3.05 -3.27 5.56
C THR A 52 4.53 -3.60 5.29
N LEU A 53 4.83 -4.39 4.25
CA LEU A 53 6.20 -4.66 3.80
C LEU A 53 6.95 -3.41 3.30
N GLY A 54 6.23 -2.36 2.92
CA GLY A 54 6.77 -1.05 2.56
C GLY A 54 6.94 -0.10 3.74
N SER A 55 6.60 -0.53 4.97
CA SER A 55 6.84 0.23 6.20
C SER A 55 8.30 0.08 6.61
N MET A 56 9.03 1.20 6.67
CA MET A 56 10.40 1.21 7.17
C MET A 56 10.44 0.99 8.68
N THR A 57 9.44 1.46 9.42
CA THR A 57 9.30 1.22 10.86
C THR A 57 9.12 -0.28 11.16
N GLN A 58 8.40 -1.02 10.30
CA GLN A 58 8.16 -2.46 10.47
C GLN A 58 9.18 -3.33 9.72
N VAL A 59 10.29 -2.77 9.20
CA VAL A 59 11.22 -3.51 8.33
C VAL A 59 11.73 -4.83 8.94
N HIS A 60 12.00 -4.84 10.24
CA HIS A 60 12.48 -6.03 10.95
C HIS A 60 11.41 -7.13 11.09
N LYS A 61 10.12 -6.76 11.19
CA LYS A 61 8.97 -7.69 11.27
C LYS A 61 8.90 -8.61 10.06
N TYR A 62 9.31 -8.12 8.90
CA TYR A 62 9.28 -8.83 7.62
C TYR A 62 10.67 -9.22 7.12
N SER A 63 11.67 -9.32 8.00
CA SER A 63 13.06 -9.64 7.63
C SER A 63 13.22 -10.99 6.90
N TRP A 64 12.26 -11.91 7.08
CA TRP A 64 12.20 -13.21 6.41
C TRP A 64 11.81 -13.14 4.92
N ALA A 65 11.16 -12.06 4.48
CA ALA A 65 10.68 -11.94 3.11
C ALA A 65 11.76 -11.34 2.18
N SER A 66 12.18 -12.08 1.15
CA SER A 66 13.23 -11.68 0.20
C SER A 66 12.73 -10.93 -1.04
N ASN A 67 11.51 -10.40 -0.99
CA ASN A 67 10.91 -9.56 -2.04
C ASN A 67 11.39 -8.10 -1.92
N TYR A 68 12.71 -7.89 -1.99
CA TYR A 68 13.36 -6.60 -1.71
C TYR A 68 12.90 -5.47 -2.64
N SER A 69 12.86 -5.73 -3.95
CA SER A 69 12.43 -4.75 -4.96
C SER A 69 10.99 -4.31 -4.71
N TYR A 70 10.11 -5.25 -4.35
CA TYR A 70 8.73 -4.98 -3.98
C TYR A 70 8.62 -4.09 -2.74
N LYS A 71 9.33 -4.42 -1.65
CA LYS A 71 9.39 -3.61 -0.43
C LYS A 71 9.79 -2.16 -0.72
N ILE A 72 10.89 -1.99 -1.46
CA ILE A 72 11.42 -0.66 -1.83
C ILE A 72 10.38 0.12 -2.66
N SER A 73 9.76 -0.53 -3.65
CA SER A 73 8.74 0.14 -4.48
C SER A 73 7.52 0.58 -3.69
N LYS A 74 7.14 -0.17 -2.63
CA LYS A 74 5.98 0.16 -1.79
C LYS A 74 6.31 1.22 -0.74
N ALA A 75 7.56 1.27 -0.25
CA ALA A 75 8.05 2.41 0.52
C ALA A 75 8.07 3.69 -0.33
N ALA A 76 8.46 3.61 -1.60
CA ALA A 76 8.39 4.73 -2.52
C ALA A 76 6.94 5.15 -2.83
N MET A 77 6.02 4.20 -3.00
CA MET A 77 4.58 4.49 -3.11
C MET A 77 4.06 5.22 -1.86
N ASN A 78 4.49 4.82 -0.66
CA ASN A 78 4.13 5.49 0.58
C ASN A 78 4.59 6.95 0.61
N MET A 79 5.83 7.22 0.18
CA MET A 79 6.31 8.60 0.03
C MET A 79 5.50 9.37 -1.03
N LEU A 80 5.16 8.73 -2.16
CA LEU A 80 4.34 9.34 -3.21
C LEU A 80 2.97 9.79 -2.67
N THR A 81 2.30 8.92 -1.91
CA THR A 81 1.06 9.23 -1.19
C THR A 81 1.24 10.46 -0.29
N ALA A 82 2.31 10.51 0.51
CA ALA A 82 2.56 11.63 1.42
C ALA A 82 2.77 12.95 0.66
N GLN A 83 3.48 12.94 -0.47
CA GLN A 83 3.68 14.14 -1.29
C GLN A 83 2.37 14.66 -1.88
N TYR A 84 1.51 13.78 -2.40
CA TYR A 84 0.19 14.17 -2.91
C TYR A 84 -0.74 14.65 -1.79
N ALA A 85 -0.69 14.03 -0.61
CA ALA A 85 -1.45 14.47 0.55
C ALA A 85 -1.09 15.91 0.96
N ILE A 86 0.21 16.25 0.95
CA ILE A 86 0.69 17.62 1.21
C ILE A 86 0.25 18.56 0.09
N GLY A 87 0.47 18.18 -1.16
CA GLY A 87 0.24 19.05 -2.32
C GLY A 87 -1.24 19.37 -2.58
N LEU A 88 -2.14 18.43 -2.30
CA LEU A 88 -3.58 18.58 -2.59
C LEU A 88 -4.44 18.77 -1.33
N GLY A 89 -3.86 18.69 -0.13
CA GLY A 89 -4.60 18.77 1.13
C GLY A 89 -5.40 20.07 1.29
N GLN A 90 -4.82 21.22 0.90
CA GLN A 90 -5.52 22.51 0.94
C GLN A 90 -6.68 22.60 -0.06
N GLU A 91 -6.71 21.74 -1.08
CA GLU A 91 -7.80 21.64 -2.06
C GLU A 91 -8.91 20.68 -1.58
N GLY A 92 -8.80 20.14 -0.36
CA GLY A 92 -9.77 19.24 0.25
C GLY A 92 -9.62 17.78 -0.18
N PHE A 93 -8.45 17.37 -0.65
CA PHE A 93 -8.21 15.97 -1.01
C PHE A 93 -7.87 15.10 0.19
N THR A 94 -8.30 13.85 0.12
CA THR A 94 -7.82 12.75 0.95
C THR A 94 -6.97 11.82 0.11
N THR A 95 -5.65 11.86 0.32
CA THR A 95 -4.70 10.92 -0.29
C THR A 95 -4.17 9.96 0.76
N ILE A 96 -4.40 8.66 0.57
CA ILE A 96 -4.04 7.62 1.55
C ILE A 96 -3.36 6.42 0.88
N SER A 97 -2.52 5.75 1.66
CA SER A 97 -2.03 4.40 1.34
C SER A 97 -2.89 3.39 2.10
N VAL A 98 -3.22 2.26 1.49
CA VAL A 98 -3.98 1.18 2.15
C VAL A 98 -3.29 -0.15 1.93
N THR A 99 -3.04 -0.90 3.00
CA THR A 99 -2.60 -2.30 2.89
C THR A 99 -3.84 -3.21 2.83
N PRO A 100 -4.02 -4.01 1.78
CA PRO A 100 -5.23 -4.83 1.61
C PRO A 100 -5.18 -6.15 2.41
N GLY A 101 -4.14 -6.35 3.21
CA GLY A 101 -3.79 -7.61 3.82
C GLY A 101 -3.09 -8.59 2.87
N TRP A 102 -2.69 -9.75 3.39
CA TRP A 102 -2.12 -10.83 2.59
C TRP A 102 -3.24 -11.69 2.02
N LEU A 103 -3.55 -11.46 0.73
CA LEU A 103 -4.70 -12.07 0.05
C LEU A 103 -4.31 -13.26 -0.83
N LYS A 104 -5.15 -14.30 -0.85
CA LYS A 104 -5.01 -15.52 -1.67
C LYS A 104 -5.24 -15.22 -3.16
N THR A 105 -4.22 -14.65 -3.77
CA THR A 105 -4.12 -14.29 -5.20
C THR A 105 -2.92 -14.99 -5.82
N ASP A 106 -2.71 -14.86 -7.13
CA ASP A 106 -1.47 -15.30 -7.77
C ASP A 106 -0.22 -14.66 -7.13
N MET A 107 -0.34 -13.42 -6.64
CA MET A 107 0.75 -12.72 -5.96
C MET A 107 0.96 -13.19 -4.52
N GLY A 108 -0.13 -13.45 -3.79
CA GLY A 108 -0.08 -13.84 -2.38
C GLY A 108 0.09 -15.34 -2.15
N SER A 109 -0.16 -16.17 -3.17
CA SER A 109 -0.24 -17.63 -3.13
C SER A 109 -1.37 -18.18 -2.23
N SER A 110 -1.54 -19.50 -2.22
CA SER A 110 -2.48 -20.20 -1.34
C SER A 110 -2.12 -20.13 0.14
N GLN A 111 -0.90 -19.67 0.48
CA GLN A 111 -0.44 -19.51 1.87
C GLN A 111 -0.92 -18.21 2.51
N ALA A 112 -1.54 -17.32 1.73
CA ALA A 112 -2.01 -16.05 2.23
C ALA A 112 -3.15 -16.21 3.25
N ASP A 113 -3.20 -15.24 4.16
CA ASP A 113 -4.08 -15.23 5.33
C ASP A 113 -5.57 -15.19 4.97
N LEU A 114 -5.92 -14.33 4.02
CA LEU A 114 -7.28 -13.92 3.75
C LEU A 114 -7.72 -14.28 2.33
N ASP A 115 -9.01 -14.59 2.18
CA ASP A 115 -9.63 -14.67 0.85
C ASP A 115 -9.76 -13.26 0.25
N VAL A 116 -9.78 -13.18 -1.08
CA VAL A 116 -9.76 -11.91 -1.82
C VAL A 116 -10.96 -11.04 -1.47
N GLU A 117 -12.13 -11.66 -1.36
CA GLU A 117 -13.41 -11.00 -1.08
C GLU A 117 -13.39 -10.27 0.27
N VAL A 118 -12.73 -10.85 1.28
CA VAL A 118 -12.61 -10.25 2.61
C VAL A 118 -11.76 -8.99 2.55
N GLY A 119 -10.58 -9.06 1.92
CA GLY A 119 -9.69 -7.90 1.80
C GLY A 119 -10.28 -6.79 0.95
N VAL A 120 -10.90 -7.13 -0.19
CA VAL A 120 -11.53 -6.15 -1.08
C VAL A 120 -12.68 -5.43 -0.38
N ALA A 121 -13.55 -6.16 0.34
CA ALA A 121 -14.63 -5.53 1.09
C ALA A 121 -14.11 -4.53 2.14
N ALA A 122 -13.05 -4.89 2.87
CA ALA A 122 -12.44 -4.01 3.87
C ALA A 122 -11.76 -2.78 3.24
N VAL A 123 -11.07 -2.93 2.11
CA VAL A 123 -10.48 -1.80 1.37
C VAL A 123 -11.56 -0.85 0.85
N VAL A 124 -12.66 -1.39 0.28
CA VAL A 124 -13.78 -0.58 -0.21
C VAL A 124 -14.41 0.21 0.93
N ASP A 125 -14.57 -0.38 2.12
CA ASP A 125 -15.08 0.33 3.30
C ASP A 125 -14.18 1.52 3.68
N ILE A 126 -12.84 1.34 3.67
CA ILE A 126 -11.88 2.44 3.89
C ILE A 126 -12.03 3.54 2.83
N ILE A 127 -12.13 3.16 1.54
CA ILE A 127 -12.30 4.14 0.46
C ILE A 127 -13.57 4.95 0.67
N LEU A 128 -14.70 4.31 0.99
CA LEU A 128 -15.98 4.97 1.16
C LEU A 128 -16.00 5.87 2.40
N ARG A 129 -15.44 5.42 3.52
CA ARG A 129 -15.49 6.12 4.81
C ARG A 129 -14.38 7.14 5.05
N SER A 130 -13.28 7.07 4.30
CA SER A 130 -12.17 8.03 4.45
C SER A 130 -12.62 9.46 4.25
N THR A 131 -12.09 10.35 5.07
CA THR A 131 -12.35 11.79 5.08
C THR A 131 -11.02 12.55 5.13
N VAL A 132 -11.07 13.89 5.17
CA VAL A 132 -9.86 14.72 5.17
C VAL A 132 -8.97 14.48 6.39
N GLU A 133 -9.55 13.98 7.48
CA GLU A 133 -8.87 13.58 8.71
C GLU A 133 -7.90 12.40 8.52
N GLN A 134 -8.06 11.61 7.46
CA GLN A 134 -7.12 10.57 7.09
C GLN A 134 -6.12 10.99 6.00
N ASN A 135 -6.17 12.23 5.50
CA ASN A 135 -5.23 12.66 4.46
C ASN A 135 -3.77 12.46 4.92
N GLY A 136 -2.98 11.80 4.08
CA GLY A 136 -1.59 11.49 4.36
C GLY A 136 -1.39 10.37 5.38
N LYS A 137 -2.35 9.45 5.55
CA LYS A 137 -2.20 8.27 6.40
C LYS A 137 -1.94 6.99 5.60
N PHE A 138 -1.34 6.02 6.28
CA PHE A 138 -1.22 4.64 5.81
C PHE A 138 -2.13 3.75 6.64
N LEU A 139 -3.17 3.19 6.04
CA LEU A 139 -4.23 2.49 6.76
C LEU A 139 -4.15 0.98 6.57
N ASN A 140 -4.38 0.26 7.66
CA ASN A 140 -4.58 -1.17 7.66
C ASN A 140 -6.07 -1.51 7.48
N ILE A 141 -6.35 -2.64 6.85
CA ILE A 141 -7.72 -3.17 6.87
C ILE A 141 -8.08 -3.69 8.26
N LYS A 142 -9.38 -3.69 8.56
CA LYS A 142 -9.95 -4.36 9.72
C LYS A 142 -10.62 -5.65 9.30
N VAL A 143 -10.28 -6.76 9.95
CA VAL A 143 -10.98 -8.05 9.82
C VAL A 143 -11.22 -8.61 11.21
N ASP A 144 -12.47 -8.87 11.55
CA ASP A 144 -12.83 -9.35 12.87
C ASP A 144 -12.14 -10.69 13.17
N GLY A 145 -11.52 -10.78 14.35
CA GLY A 145 -10.75 -11.95 14.78
C GLY A 145 -9.26 -11.90 14.40
N TRP A 146 -8.83 -10.89 13.64
CA TRP A 146 -7.43 -10.71 13.24
C TRP A 146 -6.69 -9.62 14.03
N GLU A 147 -7.33 -9.00 15.02
CA GLU A 147 -6.74 -7.92 15.81
C GLU A 147 -5.53 -8.39 16.63
N ASN A 148 -5.57 -9.64 17.10
CA ASN A 148 -4.51 -10.27 17.90
C ASN A 148 -4.04 -11.60 17.29
N ALA A 149 -4.15 -11.73 15.96
CA ALA A 149 -3.71 -12.95 15.28
C ALA A 149 -2.23 -13.24 15.55
N GLU A 150 -1.90 -14.53 15.67
CA GLU A 150 -0.52 -14.98 15.77
C GLU A 150 0.20 -14.79 14.43
N GLY A 151 1.50 -14.44 14.50
CA GLY A 151 2.33 -14.25 13.32
C GLY A 151 2.54 -12.78 12.94
N PRO A 152 3.09 -12.53 11.74
CA PRO A 152 3.54 -11.20 11.35
C PRO A 152 2.40 -10.29 10.87
N ASN A 153 1.20 -10.81 10.61
CA ASN A 153 0.10 -10.03 10.05
C ASN A 153 -1.04 -9.91 11.06
N GLN A 154 -1.51 -8.67 11.23
CA GLN A 154 -2.67 -8.31 12.03
C GLN A 154 -3.50 -7.35 11.19
N TYR A 155 -4.82 -7.50 11.21
CA TYR A 155 -5.76 -6.70 10.43
C TYR A 155 -6.72 -5.98 11.38
N ASP A 156 -6.16 -5.04 12.12
CA ASP A 156 -6.77 -4.33 13.26
C ASP A 156 -7.48 -3.02 12.88
N GLY A 157 -7.37 -2.59 11.62
CA GLY A 157 -7.87 -1.29 11.16
C GLY A 157 -7.04 -0.09 11.62
N ALA A 158 -5.88 -0.32 12.24
CA ALA A 158 -5.04 0.76 12.75
C ALA A 158 -4.30 1.49 11.63
N GLU A 159 -3.76 2.66 11.97
CA GLU A 159 -2.77 3.33 11.13
C GLU A 159 -1.45 2.56 11.19
N VAL A 160 -0.92 2.22 10.02
CA VAL A 160 0.37 1.56 9.88
C VAL A 160 1.46 2.63 9.95
N PRO A 161 2.50 2.46 10.77
CA PRO A 161 3.61 3.39 10.77
C PRO A 161 4.37 3.34 9.43
N TRP A 162 4.91 4.47 9.00
CA TRP A 162 5.66 4.57 7.74
C TRP A 162 6.91 3.72 7.66
#